data_AF-A0A524HBF0-F1
#
_entry.id   AF-A0A524HBF0-F1
#
_cell.length_a   1.000
_cell.length_b   1.000
_cell.length_c   1.000
_cell.angle_alpha   90.00
_cell.angle_beta   90.00
_cell.angle_gamma   90.00
#
_symmetry.space_group_name_H-M   'P 1'
#
loop_
_entity.id
_entity.type
_entity.pdbx_description
1 polymer ?
#
loop_
_entity_poly.entity_id
_entity_poly.type
_entity_poly.pdbx_seq_one_letter_code
_entity_poly.pdbx_strand_id
1 'polypeptide(L)'
;MQSLRGLAALTDLAPLPELLDSLEMAVGDLLRASAPPKAVSEVFEAAALALTRASRDVADHGRPEPDAPEARHFAVLLIRRLADDRDVVGIETLCPVGQASIVQAGTPPEPPSPVTLGSVELLTHGEFLVQAADELERAVTDTQRDLRLFNLTGALDSPRLAAAAVIGHGLDAFAVAVRLAIVNGSAAGDPGGFAAALRSAGTLIRGLGPRSDPERASTELAGLAAVLGQAPDDIVPIESLAPDDDAIPVEALAPEVELDDLPSAEATEDASLAGSFLTYARLSGARSRTSGNGAARTSTPSPTAATPAPAEDAVEIDTLLYRGDAALRRANAVRRDLADLLKAGAQLGSIRPLLDELLDLVPLALEPSA
;
A
#
# COMPACT_ATOMS: atom_id res chain seq x y z
N MET A 1 18.39 7.88 6.20
CA MET A 1 19.05 7.43 4.96
C MET A 1 19.94 8.50 4.30
N GLN A 2 19.79 9.80 4.65
CA GLN A 2 20.54 10.90 4.05
C GLN A 2 22.09 10.79 4.15
N SER A 3 22.61 10.08 5.16
CA SER A 3 24.04 9.78 5.31
C SER A 3 24.58 8.75 4.32
N LEU A 4 23.74 7.91 3.72
CA LEU A 4 24.12 6.89 2.73
C LEU A 4 23.99 7.39 1.28
N ARG A 5 23.24 8.47 1.03
CA ARG A 5 23.07 9.08 -0.30
C ARG A 5 24.38 9.57 -0.93
N GLY A 6 25.36 9.97 -0.11
CA GLY A 6 26.69 10.38 -0.59
C GLY A 6 27.48 9.24 -1.24
N LEU A 7 27.19 7.98 -0.90
CA LEU A 7 27.79 6.79 -1.53
C LEU A 7 27.03 6.36 -2.80
N ALA A 8 25.72 6.63 -2.85
CA ALA A 8 24.85 6.29 -3.98
C ALA A 8 25.13 7.09 -5.28
N ALA A 9 25.87 8.20 -5.18
CA ALA A 9 26.30 8.97 -6.36
C ALA A 9 27.42 8.27 -7.18
N LEU A 10 27.96 7.15 -6.68
CA LEU A 10 28.93 6.34 -7.40
C LEU A 10 28.17 5.31 -8.24
N THR A 11 28.00 5.58 -9.53
CA THR A 11 27.38 4.67 -10.51
C THR A 11 28.00 3.26 -10.53
N ASP A 12 29.24 3.13 -10.06
CA ASP A 12 29.97 1.87 -9.94
C ASP A 12 29.41 0.93 -8.86
N LEU A 13 28.47 1.41 -8.03
CA LEU A 13 27.83 0.65 -6.95
C LEU A 13 26.41 0.19 -7.30
N ALA A 14 25.98 0.23 -8.56
CA ALA A 14 24.70 -0.36 -8.97
C ALA A 14 24.61 -1.83 -8.53
N PRO A 15 23.52 -2.27 -7.85
CA PRO A 15 22.20 -1.64 -7.76
C PRO A 15 21.95 -0.96 -6.41
N LEU A 16 22.99 -0.68 -5.61
CA LEU A 16 22.85 -0.14 -4.26
C LEU A 16 22.12 1.21 -4.19
N PRO A 17 22.39 2.20 -5.09
CA PRO A 17 21.61 3.43 -5.14
C PRO A 17 20.12 3.15 -5.30
N GLU A 18 19.77 2.29 -6.25
CA GLU A 18 18.40 1.96 -6.58
C GLU A 18 17.69 1.26 -5.41
N LEU A 19 18.37 0.32 -4.73
CA LEU A 19 17.84 -0.34 -3.52
C LEU A 19 17.50 0.66 -2.41
N LEU A 20 18.37 1.66 -2.19
CA LEU A 20 18.18 2.65 -1.13
C LEU A 20 17.02 3.60 -1.45
N ASP A 21 16.92 4.06 -2.70
CA ASP A 21 15.81 4.92 -3.13
C ASP A 21 14.48 4.17 -3.08
N SER A 22 14.44 2.90 -3.51
CA SER A 22 13.23 2.07 -3.41
C SER A 22 12.80 1.84 -1.96
N LEU A 23 13.76 1.64 -1.05
CA LEU A 23 13.46 1.50 0.37
C LEU A 23 12.93 2.82 0.96
N GLU A 24 13.52 3.97 0.61
CA GLU A 24 13.04 5.27 1.06
C GLU A 24 11.59 5.53 0.60
N MET A 25 11.28 5.16 -0.65
CA MET A 25 9.93 5.26 -1.19
C MET A 25 8.95 4.35 -0.45
N ALA A 26 9.31 3.08 -0.24
CA ALA A 26 8.48 2.11 0.48
C ALA A 26 8.21 2.53 1.94
N VAL A 27 9.18 3.16 2.62
CA VAL A 27 9.01 3.76 3.96
C VAL A 27 8.09 4.98 3.88
N GLY A 28 8.28 5.86 2.90
CA GLY A 28 7.43 7.03 2.70
C GLY A 28 5.95 6.66 2.52
N ASP A 29 5.68 5.61 1.76
CA ASP A 29 4.33 5.09 1.57
C ASP A 29 3.73 4.52 2.85
N LEU A 30 4.52 3.76 3.63
CA LEU A 30 4.08 3.24 4.92
C LEU A 30 3.70 4.37 5.90
N LEU A 31 4.47 5.46 5.93
CA LEU A 31 4.22 6.59 6.81
C LEU A 31 3.00 7.42 6.39
N ARG A 32 2.62 7.38 5.12
CA ARG A 32 1.42 8.05 4.59
C ARG A 32 0.16 7.20 4.71
N ALA A 33 0.30 5.87 4.70
CA ALA A 33 -0.83 4.97 4.73
C ALA A 33 -1.53 4.97 6.09
N SER A 34 -2.87 5.03 6.09
CA SER A 34 -3.69 4.95 7.30
C SER A 34 -3.72 3.53 7.91
N ALA A 35 -3.32 2.52 7.15
CA ALA A 35 -3.15 1.15 7.58
C ALA A 35 -1.91 0.53 6.91
N PRO A 36 -1.20 -0.40 7.58
CA PRO A 36 -0.05 -1.05 6.99
C PRO A 36 -0.45 -1.84 5.73
N PRO A 37 0.25 -1.67 4.59
CA PRO A 37 0.01 -2.43 3.37
C PRO A 37 0.14 -3.94 3.60
N LYS A 38 -0.55 -4.75 2.78
CA LYS A 38 -0.40 -6.21 2.79
C LYS A 38 1.08 -6.57 2.56
N ALA A 39 1.57 -7.60 3.26
CA ALA A 39 2.94 -8.12 3.14
C ALA A 39 4.07 -7.08 3.33
N VAL A 40 3.83 -5.94 3.97
CA VAL A 40 4.86 -4.89 4.13
C VAL A 40 6.09 -5.39 4.89
N SER A 41 5.91 -6.31 5.85
CA SER A 41 7.01 -6.94 6.59
C SER A 41 7.95 -7.74 5.69
N GLU A 42 7.41 -8.44 4.69
CA GLU A 42 8.19 -9.24 3.74
C GLU A 42 9.06 -8.34 2.86
N VAL A 43 8.51 -7.20 2.43
CA VAL A 43 9.26 -6.18 1.67
C VAL A 43 10.44 -5.65 2.48
N PHE A 44 10.23 -5.30 3.75
CA PHE A 44 11.30 -4.78 4.62
C PHE A 44 12.34 -5.84 4.99
N GLU A 45 11.93 -7.08 5.19
CA GLU A 45 12.85 -8.21 5.41
C GLU A 45 13.73 -8.43 4.17
N ALA A 46 13.12 -8.49 2.98
CA ALA A 46 13.85 -8.62 1.72
C ALA A 46 14.80 -7.44 1.50
N ALA A 47 14.39 -6.20 1.81
CA ALA A 47 15.26 -5.02 1.76
C ALA A 47 16.47 -5.16 2.68
N ALA A 48 16.27 -5.61 3.92
CA ALA A 48 17.35 -5.80 4.89
C ALA A 48 18.35 -6.87 4.42
N LEU A 49 17.86 -7.98 3.85
CA LEU A 49 18.70 -9.02 3.27
C LEU A 49 19.49 -8.50 2.06
N ALA A 50 18.83 -7.80 1.14
CA ALA A 50 19.46 -7.22 -0.05
C ALA A 50 20.56 -6.22 0.31
N LEU A 51 20.29 -5.31 1.26
CA LEU A 51 21.29 -4.33 1.73
C LEU A 51 22.44 -4.99 2.48
N THR A 52 22.17 -6.01 3.28
CA THR A 52 23.22 -6.78 3.98
C THR A 52 24.13 -7.48 2.99
N ARG A 53 23.54 -8.12 1.96
CA ARG A 53 24.28 -8.77 0.88
C ARG A 53 25.13 -7.77 0.10
N ALA A 54 24.52 -6.68 -0.37
CA ALA A 54 25.22 -5.63 -1.12
C ALA A 54 26.37 -5.01 -0.31
N SER A 55 26.16 -4.77 0.99
CA SER A 55 27.21 -4.25 1.87
C SER A 55 28.38 -5.22 2.02
N ARG A 56 28.09 -6.52 2.11
CA ARG A 56 29.12 -7.57 2.18
C ARG A 56 29.89 -7.68 0.86
N ASP A 57 29.20 -7.63 -0.28
CA ASP A 57 29.84 -7.66 -1.60
C ASP A 57 30.74 -6.43 -1.82
N VAL A 58 30.31 -5.24 -1.37
CA VAL A 58 31.16 -4.04 -1.39
C VAL A 58 32.39 -4.22 -0.51
N ALA A 59 32.26 -4.81 0.68
CA ALA A 59 33.39 -5.06 1.57
C ALA A 59 34.38 -6.10 1.01
N ASP A 60 33.87 -7.16 0.37
CA ASP A 60 34.67 -8.29 -0.11
C ASP A 60 35.25 -8.06 -1.52
N HIS A 61 34.52 -7.35 -2.38
CA HIS A 61 34.80 -7.23 -3.81
C HIS A 61 34.85 -5.78 -4.32
N GLY A 62 34.57 -4.79 -3.47
CA GLY A 62 34.59 -3.36 -3.83
C GLY A 62 33.35 -2.89 -4.61
N ARG A 63 32.43 -3.79 -4.96
CA ARG A 63 31.19 -3.50 -5.67
C ARG A 63 30.12 -4.56 -5.34
N PRO A 64 28.82 -4.22 -5.37
CA PRO A 64 27.77 -5.20 -5.17
C PRO A 64 27.59 -6.12 -6.38
N GLU A 65 27.09 -7.34 -6.14
CA GLU A 65 26.65 -8.23 -7.22
C GLU A 65 25.27 -7.77 -7.74
N PRO A 66 25.15 -7.32 -9.00
CA PRO A 66 23.93 -6.68 -9.50
C PRO A 66 22.73 -7.60 -9.67
N ASP A 67 22.96 -8.91 -9.71
CA ASP A 67 21.92 -9.93 -9.82
C ASP A 67 21.86 -10.87 -8.62
N ALA A 68 22.33 -10.40 -7.45
CA ALA A 68 22.21 -11.15 -6.21
C ALA A 68 20.75 -11.56 -5.96
N PRO A 69 20.48 -12.81 -5.54
CA PRO A 69 19.13 -13.32 -5.37
C PRO A 69 18.31 -12.50 -4.37
N GLU A 70 18.96 -11.93 -3.34
CA GLU A 70 18.31 -11.06 -2.35
C GLU A 70 17.83 -9.74 -2.98
N ALA A 71 18.64 -9.11 -3.84
CA ALA A 71 18.27 -7.88 -4.54
C ALA A 71 17.13 -8.13 -5.54
N ARG A 72 17.20 -9.25 -6.27
CA ARG A 72 16.13 -9.69 -7.18
C ARG A 72 14.82 -9.95 -6.45
N HIS A 73 14.89 -10.66 -5.33
CA HIS A 73 13.70 -10.95 -4.52
C HIS A 73 13.03 -9.67 -4.02
N PHE A 74 13.83 -8.71 -3.53
CA PHE A 74 13.31 -7.41 -3.12
C PHE A 74 12.65 -6.66 -4.28
N ALA A 75 13.30 -6.58 -5.45
CA ALA A 75 12.72 -5.93 -6.64
C ALA A 75 11.37 -6.54 -7.05
N VAL A 76 11.27 -7.88 -7.06
CA VAL A 76 10.02 -8.58 -7.37
C VAL A 76 8.91 -8.25 -6.38
N LEU A 77 9.21 -8.22 -5.07
CA LEU A 77 8.22 -7.86 -4.06
C LEU A 77 7.73 -6.41 -4.20
N LEU A 78 8.61 -5.48 -4.59
CA LEU A 78 8.25 -4.08 -4.82
C LEU A 78 7.29 -3.93 -6.01
N ILE A 79 7.58 -4.57 -7.15
CA ILE A 79 6.70 -4.54 -8.33
C ILE A 79 5.36 -5.23 -8.05
N ARG A 80 5.39 -6.36 -7.33
CA ARG A 80 4.15 -7.06 -6.92
C ARG A 80 3.27 -6.18 -6.04
N ARG A 81 3.86 -5.44 -5.11
CA ARG A 81 3.13 -4.53 -4.23
C ARG A 81 2.39 -3.44 -5.00
N LEU A 82 3.00 -2.88 -6.06
CA LEU A 82 2.31 -1.92 -6.95
C LEU A 82 1.06 -2.51 -7.60
N ALA A 83 1.06 -3.81 -7.90
CA ALA A 83 -0.11 -4.50 -8.43
C ALA A 83 -1.22 -4.62 -7.38
N ASP A 84 -0.86 -4.94 -6.13
CA ASP A 84 -1.78 -5.12 -5.02
C ASP A 84 -2.45 -3.80 -4.57
N ASP A 85 -1.75 -2.66 -4.68
CA ASP A 85 -2.33 -1.33 -4.39
C ASP A 85 -3.49 -0.95 -5.35
N ARG A 86 -3.71 -1.70 -6.44
CA ARG A 86 -4.88 -1.54 -7.32
C ARG A 86 -6.15 -2.23 -6.82
N ASP A 87 -6.08 -2.99 -5.73
CA ASP A 87 -7.24 -3.58 -5.04
C ASP A 87 -7.98 -2.53 -4.18
N VAL A 88 -7.65 -1.24 -4.35
CA VAL A 88 -8.40 -0.12 -3.77
C VAL A 88 -9.62 0.16 -4.64
N VAL A 89 -10.75 -0.34 -4.19
CA VAL A 89 -12.07 -0.08 -4.77
C VAL A 89 -12.47 1.36 -4.45
N GLY A 90 -12.55 2.22 -5.49
CA GLY A 90 -12.98 3.61 -5.34
C GLY A 90 -14.36 3.71 -4.68
N ILE A 91 -14.55 4.65 -3.75
CA ILE A 91 -15.77 4.72 -2.93
C ILE A 91 -17.03 4.92 -3.78
N GLU A 92 -16.89 5.54 -4.95
CA GLU A 92 -17.94 5.71 -5.96
C GLU A 92 -18.50 4.39 -6.51
N THR A 93 -17.72 3.31 -6.48
CA THR A 93 -18.20 1.97 -6.85
C THR A 93 -18.97 1.30 -5.71
N LEU A 94 -18.72 1.72 -4.45
CA LEU A 94 -19.43 1.28 -3.25
C LEU A 94 -20.67 2.15 -2.93
N CYS A 95 -20.76 3.33 -3.55
CA CYS A 95 -21.89 4.24 -3.46
C CYS A 95 -22.28 4.76 -4.85
N PRO A 96 -22.90 3.90 -5.70
CA PRO A 96 -23.37 4.31 -7.02
C PRO A 96 -24.38 5.45 -6.90
N VAL A 97 -24.21 6.48 -7.74
CA VAL A 97 -25.10 7.66 -7.73
C VAL A 97 -26.56 7.23 -7.92
N GLY A 98 -27.40 7.56 -6.95
CA GLY A 98 -28.85 7.28 -7.00
C GLY A 98 -29.29 5.94 -6.40
N GLN A 99 -28.39 5.16 -5.79
CA GLN A 99 -28.75 3.96 -5.02
C GLN A 99 -28.61 4.19 -3.51
N ALA A 100 -29.41 3.47 -2.73
CA ALA A 100 -29.27 3.46 -1.28
C ALA A 100 -27.98 2.73 -0.89
N SER A 101 -27.00 3.46 -0.35
CA SER A 101 -25.76 2.90 0.17
C SER A 101 -25.72 2.99 1.70
N ILE A 102 -25.11 2.00 2.34
CA ILE A 102 -24.79 2.03 3.78
C ILE A 102 -23.65 3.00 4.10
N VAL A 103 -22.95 3.49 3.06
CA VAL A 103 -21.85 4.45 3.18
C VAL A 103 -22.34 5.80 2.68
N GLN A 104 -22.32 6.80 3.55
CA GLN A 104 -22.63 8.18 3.16
C GLN A 104 -21.35 8.81 2.63
N ALA A 105 -21.39 9.34 1.40
CA ALA A 105 -20.25 10.09 0.87
C ALA A 105 -19.96 11.26 1.83
N GLY A 106 -18.77 11.26 2.42
CA GLY A 106 -18.31 12.38 3.22
C GLY A 106 -18.19 13.63 2.34
N THR A 107 -18.15 14.81 2.96
CA THR A 107 -17.79 16.03 2.25
C THR A 107 -16.37 15.83 1.70
N PRO A 108 -16.17 15.81 0.37
CA PRO A 108 -14.82 15.68 -0.16
C PRO A 108 -13.98 16.84 0.37
N PRO A 109 -12.71 16.60 0.75
CA PRO A 109 -11.81 17.69 1.08
C PRO A 109 -11.83 18.69 -0.07
N GLU A 110 -11.79 19.99 0.26
CA GLU A 110 -11.81 21.05 -0.74
C GLU A 110 -10.75 20.73 -1.80
N PRO A 111 -11.13 20.65 -3.10
CA PRO A 111 -10.20 20.26 -4.13
C PRO A 111 -8.99 21.21 -4.07
N PRO A 112 -7.76 20.67 -4.09
CA PRO A 112 -6.58 21.52 -4.00
C PRO A 112 -6.66 22.56 -5.10
N SER A 113 -6.36 23.81 -4.74
CA SER A 113 -6.36 24.91 -5.72
C SER A 113 -5.45 24.53 -6.89
N PRO A 114 -5.90 24.73 -8.15
CA PRO A 114 -5.11 24.38 -9.31
C PRO A 114 -3.74 25.05 -9.22
N VAL A 115 -2.69 24.23 -9.22
CA VAL A 115 -1.32 24.72 -9.17
C VAL A 115 -0.89 24.94 -10.61
N THR A 116 -0.38 26.13 -10.93
CA THR A 116 0.29 26.32 -12.22
C THR A 116 1.75 25.89 -12.04
N LEU A 117 2.16 24.81 -12.69
CA LEU A 117 3.58 24.46 -12.71
C LEU A 117 4.36 25.57 -13.42
N GLY A 118 5.43 26.04 -12.79
CA GLY A 118 6.31 27.02 -13.41
C GLY A 118 7.09 26.40 -14.58
N SER A 119 7.57 27.22 -15.54
CA SER A 119 8.41 26.73 -16.65
C SER A 119 9.63 25.95 -16.18
N VAL A 120 10.19 26.30 -15.02
CA VAL A 120 11.33 25.60 -14.41
C VAL A 120 10.94 24.21 -13.91
N GLU A 121 9.76 24.07 -13.31
CA GLU A 121 9.27 22.78 -12.80
C GLU A 121 8.96 21.83 -13.96
N LEU A 122 8.33 22.34 -15.02
CA LEU A 122 8.10 21.58 -16.26
C LEU A 122 9.42 21.14 -16.88
N LEU A 123 10.37 22.07 -17.05
CA LEU A 123 11.70 21.72 -17.54
C LEU A 123 12.35 20.64 -16.68
N THR A 124 12.25 20.74 -15.36
CA THR A 124 12.83 19.75 -14.43
C THR A 124 12.19 18.38 -14.59
N HIS A 125 10.86 18.29 -14.72
CA HIS A 125 10.17 17.03 -14.95
C HIS A 125 10.50 16.43 -16.32
N GLY A 126 10.53 17.27 -17.35
CA GLY A 126 10.93 16.83 -18.68
C GLY A 126 12.39 16.38 -18.72
N GLU A 127 13.29 17.02 -17.95
CA GLU A 127 14.66 16.58 -17.76
C GLU A 127 14.73 15.20 -17.12
N PHE A 128 14.02 15.04 -16.00
CA PHE A 128 13.91 13.79 -15.27
C PHE A 128 13.44 12.61 -16.15
N LEU A 129 12.39 12.77 -16.96
CA LEU A 129 11.85 11.66 -17.77
C LEU A 129 12.85 11.12 -18.80
N VAL A 130 13.59 11.99 -19.47
CA VAL A 130 14.63 11.55 -20.43
C VAL A 130 15.80 10.93 -19.68
N GLN A 131 16.20 11.49 -18.53
CA GLN A 131 17.26 10.89 -17.73
C GLN A 131 16.86 9.49 -17.27
N ALA A 132 15.63 9.31 -16.77
CA ALA A 132 15.09 8.01 -16.38
C ALA A 132 15.07 7.03 -17.57
N ALA A 133 14.71 7.49 -18.77
CA ALA A 133 14.74 6.66 -19.98
C ALA A 133 16.16 6.21 -20.34
N ASP A 134 17.13 7.13 -20.32
CA ASP A 134 18.53 6.82 -20.58
C ASP A 134 19.12 5.88 -19.51
N GLU A 135 18.70 6.03 -18.25
CA GLU A 135 19.07 5.13 -17.17
C GLU A 135 18.49 3.74 -17.40
N LEU A 136 17.21 3.62 -17.76
CA LEU A 136 16.59 2.33 -18.05
C LEU A 136 17.32 1.58 -19.19
N GLU A 137 17.76 2.28 -20.24
CA GLU A 137 18.54 1.68 -21.33
C GLU A 137 19.96 1.29 -20.92
N ARG A 138 20.55 1.99 -19.96
CA ARG A 138 21.88 1.67 -19.41
C ARG A 138 21.83 0.56 -18.35
N ALA A 139 20.65 0.08 -17.95
CA ALA A 139 20.53 -0.97 -16.95
C ALA A 139 21.18 -2.27 -17.48
N VAL A 140 22.15 -2.79 -16.73
CA VAL A 140 22.94 -3.97 -17.14
C VAL A 140 22.20 -5.27 -16.82
N THR A 141 21.41 -5.26 -15.73
CA THR A 141 20.68 -6.43 -15.25
C THR A 141 19.18 -6.16 -15.16
N ASP A 142 18.39 -7.23 -15.17
CA ASP A 142 16.94 -7.16 -14.99
C ASP A 142 16.58 -6.62 -13.61
N THR A 143 17.30 -7.05 -12.57
CA THR A 143 17.13 -6.55 -11.19
C THR A 143 17.30 -5.04 -11.12
N GLN A 144 18.34 -4.49 -11.78
CA GLN A 144 18.57 -3.05 -11.82
C GLN A 144 17.45 -2.33 -12.57
N ARG A 145 16.97 -2.91 -13.68
CA ARG A 145 15.87 -2.35 -14.45
C ARG A 145 14.58 -2.30 -13.64
N ASP A 146 14.23 -3.38 -12.95
CA ASP A 146 13.01 -3.47 -12.15
C ASP A 146 13.01 -2.47 -11.00
N LEU A 147 14.15 -2.26 -10.32
CA LEU A 147 14.28 -1.24 -9.28
C LEU A 147 14.15 0.18 -9.84
N ARG A 148 14.69 0.45 -11.04
CA ARG A 148 14.53 1.74 -11.72
C ARG A 148 13.09 1.98 -12.15
N LEU A 149 12.42 0.96 -12.68
CA LEU A 149 11.00 1.01 -13.01
C LEU A 149 10.15 1.28 -11.77
N PHE A 150 10.45 0.62 -10.64
CA PHE A 150 9.81 0.92 -9.35
C PHE A 150 10.02 2.38 -8.94
N ASN A 151 11.25 2.89 -8.94
CA ASN A 151 11.53 4.27 -8.53
C ASN A 151 10.83 5.32 -9.42
N LEU A 152 10.62 5.00 -10.70
CA LEU A 152 9.87 5.86 -11.63
C LEU A 152 8.41 6.05 -11.20
N THR A 153 7.78 5.06 -10.57
CA THR A 153 6.36 5.17 -10.18
C THR A 153 6.14 6.26 -9.15
N GLY A 154 7.02 6.37 -8.14
CA GLY A 154 6.88 7.40 -7.11
C GLY A 154 7.19 8.82 -7.61
N ALA A 155 8.07 8.96 -8.61
CA ALA A 155 8.32 10.27 -9.23
C ALA A 155 7.10 10.78 -10.02
N LEU A 156 6.33 9.86 -10.62
CA LEU A 156 5.13 10.16 -11.38
C LEU A 156 3.87 10.30 -10.53
N ASP A 157 3.91 9.87 -9.26
CA ASP A 157 2.78 9.91 -8.32
C ASP A 157 2.67 11.23 -7.53
N SER A 158 3.16 12.33 -8.11
CA SER A 158 3.13 13.64 -7.43
C SER A 158 1.75 14.28 -7.56
N PRO A 159 1.04 14.60 -6.47
CA PRO A 159 -0.25 15.30 -6.54
C PRO A 159 -0.13 16.71 -7.16
N ARG A 160 1.07 17.29 -7.17
CA ARG A 160 1.35 18.56 -7.88
C ARG A 160 1.32 18.41 -9.40
N LEU A 161 1.67 17.23 -9.92
CA LEU A 161 1.61 16.94 -11.35
C LEU A 161 0.16 16.83 -11.82
N ALA A 162 -0.69 16.15 -11.05
CA ALA A 162 -2.12 16.05 -11.32
C ALA A 162 -2.85 17.41 -11.20
N ALA A 163 -2.44 18.25 -10.25
CA ALA A 163 -3.01 19.59 -10.04
C ALA A 163 -2.58 20.64 -11.08
N ALA A 164 -1.71 20.28 -12.04
CA ALA A 164 -1.20 21.17 -13.08
C ALA A 164 -2.30 21.53 -14.09
N ALA A 165 -2.96 22.68 -13.92
CA ALA A 165 -4.24 22.98 -14.58
C ALA A 165 -4.30 22.86 -16.12
N VAL A 166 -3.17 22.97 -16.84
CA VAL A 166 -3.20 23.10 -18.32
C VAL A 166 -2.69 21.87 -19.06
N ILE A 167 -1.72 21.14 -18.50
CA ILE A 167 -1.22 19.86 -19.08
C ILE A 167 -1.59 18.65 -18.22
N GLY A 168 -2.17 18.89 -17.03
CA GLY A 168 -2.30 17.91 -15.96
C GLY A 168 -3.08 16.68 -16.38
N HIS A 169 -4.12 16.82 -17.22
CA HIS A 169 -4.87 15.65 -17.67
C HIS A 169 -4.03 14.72 -18.57
N GLY A 170 -3.33 15.24 -19.58
CA GLY A 170 -2.50 14.42 -20.46
C GLY A 170 -1.32 13.80 -19.70
N LEU A 171 -0.74 14.56 -18.77
CA LEU A 171 0.34 14.09 -17.92
C LEU A 171 -0.13 13.01 -16.92
N ASP A 172 -1.30 13.18 -16.32
CA ASP A 172 -1.92 12.19 -15.44
C ASP A 172 -2.23 10.89 -16.19
N ALA A 173 -2.85 11.00 -17.39
CA ALA A 173 -3.08 9.86 -18.26
C ALA A 173 -1.77 9.13 -18.62
N PHE A 174 -0.71 9.88 -18.92
CA PHE A 174 0.62 9.32 -19.18
C PHE A 174 1.21 8.63 -17.94
N ALA A 175 1.13 9.25 -16.76
CA ALA A 175 1.61 8.68 -15.50
C ALA A 175 0.86 7.38 -15.16
N VAL A 176 -0.46 7.35 -15.34
CA VAL A 176 -1.28 6.15 -15.20
C VAL A 176 -0.83 5.06 -16.17
N ALA A 177 -0.66 5.38 -17.45
CA ALA A 177 -0.23 4.42 -18.46
C ALA A 177 1.17 3.86 -18.17
N VAL A 178 2.12 4.69 -17.71
CA VAL A 178 3.44 4.25 -17.28
C VAL A 178 3.34 3.26 -16.12
N ARG A 179 2.56 3.57 -15.07
CA ARG A 179 2.37 2.67 -13.93
C ARG A 179 1.75 1.34 -14.37
N LEU A 180 0.75 1.37 -15.25
CA LEU A 180 0.14 0.17 -15.79
C LEU A 180 1.13 -0.68 -16.58
N ALA A 181 1.97 -0.04 -17.41
CA ALA A 181 2.99 -0.71 -18.19
C ALA A 181 4.07 -1.39 -17.30
N ILE A 182 4.38 -0.80 -16.15
CA ILE A 182 5.29 -1.39 -15.17
C ILE A 182 4.63 -2.59 -14.48
N VAL A 183 3.40 -2.42 -13.99
CA VAL A 183 2.67 -3.44 -13.23
C VAL A 183 2.31 -4.66 -14.08
N ASN A 184 1.94 -4.47 -15.35
CA ASN A 184 1.62 -5.58 -16.26
C ASN A 184 2.87 -6.23 -16.88
N GLY A 185 4.07 -5.75 -16.55
CA GLY A 185 5.34 -6.27 -17.06
C GLY A 185 5.69 -5.87 -18.49
N SER A 186 4.85 -5.09 -19.20
CA SER A 186 5.13 -4.65 -20.58
C SER A 186 6.37 -3.74 -20.67
N ALA A 187 6.59 -2.89 -19.66
CA ALA A 187 7.79 -2.05 -19.59
C ALA A 187 9.09 -2.86 -19.44
N ALA A 188 9.03 -4.02 -18.77
CA ALA A 188 10.16 -4.94 -18.66
C ALA A 188 10.32 -5.79 -19.95
N GLY A 189 9.22 -6.11 -20.63
CA GLY A 189 9.21 -6.88 -21.88
C GLY A 189 9.68 -6.09 -23.11
N ASP A 190 9.40 -4.79 -23.19
CA ASP A 190 9.91 -3.88 -24.23
C ASP A 190 10.53 -2.60 -23.60
N PRO A 191 11.74 -2.72 -23.04
CA PRO A 191 12.39 -1.58 -22.39
C PRO A 191 12.76 -0.47 -23.39
N GLY A 192 13.01 -0.81 -24.66
CA GLY A 192 13.36 0.15 -25.70
C GLY A 192 12.18 1.02 -26.12
N GLY A 193 11.02 0.41 -26.37
CA GLY A 193 9.78 1.14 -26.66
C GLY A 193 9.32 1.99 -25.47
N PHE A 194 9.40 1.43 -24.26
CA PHE A 194 9.09 2.15 -23.03
C PHE A 194 10.00 3.37 -22.81
N ALA A 195 11.32 3.21 -22.95
CA ALA A 195 12.28 4.31 -22.86
C ALA A 195 12.04 5.38 -23.95
N ALA A 196 11.67 4.97 -25.18
CA ALA A 196 11.35 5.91 -26.25
C ALA A 196 10.10 6.75 -25.94
N ALA A 197 9.07 6.16 -25.33
CA ALA A 197 7.89 6.89 -24.88
C ALA A 197 8.24 7.92 -23.78
N LEU A 198 9.05 7.52 -22.79
CA LEU A 198 9.55 8.42 -21.75
C LEU A 198 10.38 9.59 -22.33
N ARG A 199 11.30 9.32 -23.27
CA ARG A 199 12.08 10.38 -23.93
C ARG A 199 11.21 11.35 -24.71
N SER A 200 10.19 10.82 -25.39
CA SER A 200 9.23 11.62 -26.17
C SER A 200 8.41 12.54 -25.26
N ALA A 201 7.86 12.00 -24.16
CA ALA A 201 7.14 12.78 -23.15
C ALA A 201 8.05 13.83 -22.49
N GLY A 202 9.27 13.46 -22.12
CA GLY A 202 10.24 14.38 -21.53
C GLY A 202 10.61 15.52 -22.48
N THR A 203 10.88 15.23 -23.74
CA THR A 203 11.22 16.23 -24.77
C THR A 203 10.06 17.19 -25.01
N LEU A 204 8.82 16.68 -25.06
CA LEU A 204 7.61 17.47 -25.18
C LEU A 204 7.45 18.44 -24.01
N ILE A 205 7.62 17.96 -22.78
CA ILE A 205 7.48 18.78 -21.57
C ILE A 205 8.57 19.86 -21.51
N ARG A 206 9.83 19.53 -21.83
CA ARG A 206 10.93 20.52 -21.89
C ARG A 206 10.69 21.62 -22.92
N GLY A 207 9.98 21.29 -24.00
CA GLY A 207 9.61 22.22 -25.07
C GLY A 207 8.47 23.19 -24.71
N LEU A 208 7.86 23.05 -23.53
CA LEU A 208 6.79 23.93 -23.06
C LEU A 208 7.37 25.26 -22.56
N GLY A 209 7.21 26.30 -23.37
CA GLY A 209 7.52 27.68 -23.03
C GLY A 209 6.27 28.58 -23.01
N PRO A 210 6.43 29.88 -22.72
CA PRO A 210 5.31 30.84 -22.64
C PRO A 210 4.48 31.02 -23.92
N ARG A 211 4.97 30.51 -25.06
CA ARG A 211 4.32 30.57 -26.38
C ARG A 211 3.87 29.21 -26.89
N SER A 212 4.12 28.14 -26.13
CA SER A 212 3.71 26.79 -26.50
C SER A 212 2.22 26.62 -26.23
N ASP A 213 1.58 25.75 -27.00
CA ASP A 213 0.18 25.37 -26.82
C ASP A 213 0.09 24.19 -25.83
N PRO A 214 -0.35 24.41 -24.59
CA PRO A 214 -0.40 23.37 -23.57
C PRO A 214 -1.52 22.35 -23.81
N GLU A 215 -2.60 22.70 -24.53
CA GLU A 215 -3.69 21.76 -24.86
C GLU A 215 -3.21 20.73 -25.89
N ARG A 216 -2.46 21.20 -26.88
CA ARG A 216 -1.79 20.32 -27.84
C ARG A 216 -0.81 19.38 -27.15
N ALA A 217 0.00 19.88 -26.23
CA ALA A 217 0.95 19.08 -25.47
C ALA A 217 0.24 18.02 -24.60
N SER A 218 -0.88 18.39 -23.97
CA SER A 218 -1.73 17.46 -23.22
C SER A 218 -2.26 16.33 -24.14
N THR A 219 -2.72 16.68 -25.34
CA THR A 219 -3.21 15.71 -26.34
C THR A 219 -2.11 14.76 -26.81
N GLU A 220 -0.91 15.28 -27.08
CA GLU A 220 0.24 14.48 -27.49
C GLU A 220 0.71 13.54 -26.34
N LEU A 221 0.70 13.99 -25.08
CA LEU A 221 0.96 13.13 -23.91
C LEU A 221 -0.09 12.03 -23.77
N ALA A 222 -1.38 12.33 -23.96
CA ALA A 222 -2.44 11.32 -23.97
C ALA A 222 -2.26 10.31 -25.12
N GLY A 223 -1.75 10.75 -26.27
CA GLY A 223 -1.37 9.85 -27.37
C GLY A 223 -0.25 8.89 -26.98
N LEU A 224 0.80 9.38 -26.31
CA LEU A 224 1.87 8.53 -25.77
C LEU A 224 1.35 7.56 -24.70
N ALA A 225 0.42 8.01 -23.85
CA ALA A 225 -0.25 7.16 -22.86
C ALA A 225 -1.00 6.00 -23.53
N ALA A 226 -1.70 6.26 -24.64
CA ALA A 226 -2.40 5.23 -25.39
C ALA A 226 -1.45 4.18 -26.00
N VAL A 227 -0.27 4.61 -26.49
CA VAL A 227 0.76 3.69 -26.99
C VAL A 227 1.29 2.79 -25.88
N LEU A 228 1.57 3.35 -24.69
CA LEU A 228 2.00 2.57 -23.52
C LEU A 228 0.90 1.65 -22.98
N GLY A 229 -0.37 2.06 -23.12
CA GLY A 229 -1.53 1.30 -22.67
C GLY A 229 -1.93 0.15 -23.59
N GLN A 230 -1.33 0.04 -24.79
CA GLN A 230 -1.47 -1.15 -25.63
C GLN A 230 -0.70 -2.30 -24.99
N ALA A 231 -1.36 -3.04 -24.11
CA ALA A 231 -0.86 -4.33 -23.65
C ALA A 231 -0.61 -5.23 -24.88
N PRO A 232 0.41 -6.10 -24.88
CA PRO A 232 0.47 -7.16 -25.87
C PRO A 232 -0.85 -7.95 -25.80
N ASP A 233 -1.48 -8.15 -26.97
CA ASP A 233 -2.72 -8.93 -27.16
C ASP A 233 -2.50 -10.41 -26.81
N ASP A 234 -2.08 -10.73 -25.59
CA ASP A 234 -2.26 -12.05 -24.99
C ASP A 234 -3.58 -12.04 -24.21
N ILE A 235 -4.63 -11.58 -24.88
CA ILE A 235 -6.01 -11.84 -24.47
C ILE A 235 -6.21 -13.32 -24.77
N VAL A 236 -5.89 -14.15 -23.78
CA VAL A 236 -6.27 -15.55 -23.73
C VAL A 236 -7.80 -15.57 -23.81
N PRO A 237 -8.42 -16.04 -24.91
CA PRO A 237 -9.87 -16.06 -25.03
C PRO A 237 -10.45 -16.79 -23.82
N ILE A 238 -11.55 -16.28 -23.25
CA ILE A 238 -12.19 -16.90 -22.06
C ILE A 238 -12.51 -18.37 -22.35
N GLU A 239 -12.77 -18.72 -23.61
CA GLU A 239 -13.00 -20.07 -24.11
C GLU A 239 -11.80 -21.01 -23.95
N SER A 240 -10.57 -20.47 -23.89
CA SER A 240 -9.34 -21.24 -23.65
C SER A 240 -8.96 -21.35 -22.18
N LEU A 241 -9.67 -20.64 -21.29
CA LEU A 241 -9.63 -20.81 -19.84
C LEU A 241 -10.76 -21.71 -19.34
N ALA A 242 -11.60 -22.22 -20.23
CA ALA A 242 -12.55 -23.27 -19.90
C ALA A 242 -11.74 -24.51 -19.47
N PRO A 243 -12.04 -25.10 -18.30
CA PRO A 243 -11.40 -26.35 -17.92
C PRO A 243 -11.67 -27.40 -18.99
N ASP A 244 -10.63 -28.16 -19.40
CA ASP A 244 -10.80 -29.34 -20.24
C ASP A 244 -11.90 -30.23 -19.61
N ASP A 245 -12.79 -30.76 -20.44
CA ASP A 245 -14.04 -31.48 -20.12
C ASP A 245 -13.90 -32.73 -19.20
N ASP A 246 -12.77 -32.92 -18.52
CA ASP A 246 -12.61 -33.82 -17.38
C ASP A 246 -13.18 -33.21 -16.08
N ALA A 247 -14.34 -32.56 -16.19
CA ALA A 247 -15.16 -32.22 -15.04
C ALA A 247 -15.71 -33.52 -14.44
N ILE A 248 -15.00 -34.07 -13.45
CA ILE A 248 -15.52 -35.17 -12.64
C ILE A 248 -16.81 -34.65 -11.98
N PRO A 249 -17.98 -35.27 -12.25
CA PRO A 249 -19.23 -34.87 -11.61
C PRO A 249 -19.04 -34.87 -10.10
N VAL A 250 -19.49 -33.82 -9.40
CA VAL A 250 -19.30 -33.67 -7.95
C VAL A 250 -19.87 -34.89 -7.20
N GLU A 251 -20.86 -35.56 -7.79
CA GLU A 251 -21.46 -36.80 -7.31
C GLU A 251 -20.47 -37.97 -7.24
N ALA A 252 -19.41 -37.99 -8.06
CA ALA A 252 -18.39 -39.03 -8.05
C ALA A 252 -17.29 -38.80 -7.00
N LEU A 253 -17.24 -37.60 -6.39
CA LEU A 253 -16.28 -37.22 -5.34
C LEU A 253 -16.86 -37.36 -3.92
N ALA A 254 -18.15 -37.67 -3.78
CA ALA A 254 -18.77 -37.92 -2.49
C ALA A 254 -18.52 -39.39 -2.06
N PRO A 255 -18.05 -39.65 -0.83
CA PRO A 255 -18.06 -41.00 -0.29
C PRO A 255 -19.52 -41.50 -0.21
N GLU A 256 -19.77 -42.73 -0.68
CA GLU A 256 -21.06 -43.40 -0.51
C GLU A 256 -21.34 -43.59 0.99
N VAL A 257 -22.09 -42.67 1.59
CA VAL A 257 -22.60 -42.81 2.95
C VAL A 257 -23.94 -43.51 2.87
N GLU A 258 -24.03 -44.71 3.43
CA GLU A 258 -25.29 -45.44 3.62
C GLU A 258 -26.29 -44.53 4.35
N LEU A 259 -27.43 -44.30 3.73
CA LEU A 259 -28.45 -43.28 4.07
C LEU A 259 -29.23 -43.54 5.37
N ASP A 260 -28.80 -44.47 6.22
CA ASP A 260 -29.58 -44.89 7.41
C ASP A 260 -29.23 -44.14 8.70
N ASP A 261 -28.27 -43.21 8.70
CA ASP A 261 -27.80 -42.55 9.94
C ASP A 261 -27.72 -41.00 9.90
N LEU A 262 -28.43 -40.34 8.98
CA LEU A 262 -28.55 -38.87 9.01
C LEU A 262 -29.80 -38.42 9.81
N PRO A 263 -29.65 -37.59 10.85
CA PRO A 263 -30.81 -37.00 11.50
C PRO A 263 -31.50 -36.03 10.53
N SER A 264 -32.78 -36.29 10.24
CA SER A 264 -33.65 -35.41 9.45
C SER A 264 -33.69 -34.02 10.09
N ALA A 265 -32.92 -33.08 9.54
CA ALA A 265 -32.99 -31.67 9.90
C ALA A 265 -33.78 -30.93 8.82
N GLU A 266 -35.10 -30.88 9.00
CA GLU A 266 -35.90 -29.77 8.47
C GLU A 266 -35.42 -28.50 9.18
N ALA A 267 -34.48 -27.79 8.56
CA ALA A 267 -34.14 -26.43 8.94
C ALA A 267 -34.32 -25.58 7.69
N THR A 268 -35.41 -24.80 7.66
CA THR A 268 -35.48 -23.59 6.84
C THR A 268 -34.24 -22.77 7.15
N GLU A 269 -33.26 -22.82 6.26
CA GLU A 269 -32.06 -22.00 6.34
C GLU A 269 -32.49 -20.54 6.20
N ASP A 270 -32.41 -19.83 7.32
CA ASP A 270 -32.67 -18.40 7.36
C ASP A 270 -31.51 -17.72 6.60
N ALA A 271 -31.75 -17.33 5.34
CA ALA A 271 -30.77 -16.69 4.46
C ALA A 271 -30.37 -15.27 4.92
N SER A 272 -30.64 -14.93 6.18
CA SER A 272 -30.22 -13.71 6.82
C SER A 272 -28.74 -13.79 7.24
N LEU A 273 -28.12 -12.62 7.38
CA LEU A 273 -26.75 -12.49 7.89
C LEU A 273 -26.58 -13.17 9.26
N ALA A 274 -27.61 -13.11 10.12
CA ALA A 274 -27.62 -13.77 11.42
C ALA A 274 -27.57 -15.30 11.28
N GLY A 275 -28.28 -15.87 10.30
CA GLY A 275 -28.20 -17.29 9.96
C GLY A 275 -26.79 -17.70 9.52
N SER A 276 -26.16 -16.88 8.68
CA SER A 276 -24.78 -17.12 8.21
C SER A 276 -23.77 -17.11 9.37
N PHE A 277 -23.90 -16.20 10.34
CA PHE A 277 -23.04 -16.17 11.52
C PHE A 277 -23.22 -17.39 12.45
N LEU A 278 -24.46 -17.85 12.64
CA LEU A 278 -24.73 -19.05 13.44
C LEU A 278 -24.20 -20.32 12.76
N THR A 279 -24.29 -20.40 11.44
CA THR A 279 -23.72 -21.50 10.65
C THR A 279 -22.18 -21.49 10.71
N TYR A 280 -21.56 -20.31 10.60
CA TYR A 280 -20.11 -20.16 10.78
C TYR A 280 -19.66 -20.56 12.19
N ALA A 281 -20.38 -20.18 13.23
CA ALA A 281 -20.09 -20.57 14.62
C ALA A 281 -20.19 -22.10 14.82
N ARG A 282 -21.16 -22.77 14.18
CA ARG A 282 -21.25 -24.24 14.20
C ARG A 282 -20.09 -24.91 13.48
N LEU A 283 -19.74 -24.44 12.29
CA LEU A 283 -18.65 -25.01 11.48
C LEU A 283 -17.28 -24.80 12.15
N SER A 284 -17.02 -23.61 12.69
CA SER A 284 -15.78 -23.32 13.43
C SER A 284 -15.66 -24.17 14.71
N GLY A 285 -16.76 -24.41 15.43
CA GLY A 285 -16.80 -25.31 16.58
C GLY A 285 -16.66 -26.80 16.24
N ALA A 286 -17.05 -27.22 15.03
CA ALA A 286 -16.86 -28.58 14.54
C ALA A 286 -15.40 -28.83 14.11
N ARG A 287 -14.76 -27.84 13.48
CA ARG A 287 -13.37 -27.92 12.99
C ARG A 287 -12.33 -28.06 14.11
N SER A 288 -12.64 -27.55 15.31
CA SER A 288 -11.79 -27.72 16.50
C SER A 288 -11.82 -29.13 17.10
N ARG A 289 -12.73 -30.03 16.66
CA ARG A 289 -12.80 -31.41 17.19
C ARG A 289 -12.03 -32.44 16.36
N THR A 290 -11.60 -32.11 15.14
CA THR A 290 -10.86 -33.02 14.25
C THR A 290 -9.35 -32.77 14.21
N SER A 291 -8.83 -31.81 14.99
CA SER A 291 -7.39 -31.55 15.10
C SER A 291 -6.85 -32.05 16.45
N GLY A 292 -6.54 -33.34 16.51
CA GLY A 292 -5.87 -33.95 17.66
C GLY A 292 -4.37 -33.65 17.66
N ASN A 293 -3.93 -32.70 18.49
CA ASN A 293 -2.84 -32.79 19.47
C ASN A 293 -2.25 -31.41 19.81
N GLY A 294 -2.19 -31.11 21.11
CA GLY A 294 -1.39 -30.00 21.64
C GLY A 294 -2.14 -29.09 22.62
N ALA A 295 -2.39 -29.60 23.82
CA ALA A 295 -3.07 -28.88 24.89
C ALA A 295 -2.31 -27.60 25.34
N ALA A 296 -3.00 -26.47 25.32
CA ALA A 296 -2.84 -25.41 26.32
C ALA A 296 -4.24 -24.94 26.72
N ARG A 297 -4.60 -25.27 27.96
CA ARG A 297 -5.91 -25.03 28.56
C ARG A 297 -6.04 -23.53 28.85
N THR A 298 -6.92 -22.83 28.13
CA THR A 298 -7.60 -21.65 28.67
C THR A 298 -9.09 -21.98 28.74
N SER A 299 -9.54 -22.24 29.96
CA SER A 299 -10.95 -22.42 30.29
C SER A 299 -11.71 -21.14 29.95
N THR A 300 -12.49 -21.18 28.87
CA THR A 300 -13.54 -20.19 28.60
C THR A 300 -14.73 -20.46 29.54
N PRO A 301 -15.27 -19.43 30.21
CA PRO A 301 -16.44 -19.60 31.06
C PRO A 301 -17.67 -19.90 30.20
N SER A 302 -18.44 -20.89 30.65
CA SER A 302 -19.78 -21.20 30.15
C SER A 302 -20.69 -19.97 30.35
N PRO A 303 -21.45 -19.51 29.34
CA PRO A 303 -22.41 -18.45 29.54
C PRO A 303 -23.62 -19.03 30.29
N THR A 304 -23.60 -18.86 31.60
CA THR A 304 -24.81 -18.93 32.41
C THR A 304 -25.69 -17.76 31.97
N ALA A 305 -26.95 -18.03 31.62
CA ALA A 305 -27.94 -17.03 31.27
C ALA A 305 -27.99 -15.95 32.36
N ALA A 306 -27.51 -14.75 32.03
CA ALA A 306 -27.54 -13.62 32.94
C ALA A 306 -28.94 -13.01 32.92
N THR A 307 -29.59 -13.03 34.07
CA THR A 307 -30.73 -12.19 34.43
C THR A 307 -30.44 -10.73 34.06
N PRO A 308 -31.38 -9.99 33.45
CA PRO A 308 -31.13 -8.61 33.03
C PRO A 308 -30.84 -7.74 34.26
N ALA A 309 -29.63 -7.17 34.30
CA ALA A 309 -29.25 -6.13 35.24
C ALA A 309 -30.04 -4.84 34.92
N PRO A 310 -30.35 -4.01 35.93
CA PRO A 310 -31.08 -2.75 35.71
C PRO A 310 -30.27 -1.84 34.80
N ALA A 311 -30.98 -1.09 33.95
CA ALA A 311 -30.40 -0.13 33.03
C ALA A 311 -29.47 0.85 33.78
N GLU A 312 -28.16 0.69 33.57
CA GLU A 312 -27.20 1.73 33.93
C GLU A 312 -27.38 2.89 32.94
N ASP A 313 -27.45 4.11 33.48
CA ASP A 313 -27.59 5.32 32.69
C ASP A 313 -26.48 5.39 31.63
N ALA A 314 -26.89 5.54 30.37
CA ALA A 314 -25.99 5.62 29.24
C ALA A 314 -25.04 6.82 29.42
N VAL A 315 -23.75 6.54 29.59
CA VAL A 315 -22.69 7.55 29.67
C VAL A 315 -22.36 7.99 28.24
N GLU A 316 -22.52 9.28 27.94
CA GLU A 316 -22.20 9.83 26.62
C GLU A 316 -20.75 9.53 26.26
N ILE A 317 -20.51 9.00 25.05
CA ILE A 317 -19.19 8.57 24.56
C ILE A 317 -18.15 9.69 24.66
N ASP A 318 -18.57 10.95 24.55
CA ASP A 318 -17.68 12.11 24.66
C ASP A 318 -17.06 12.26 26.06
N THR A 319 -17.68 11.70 27.10
CA THR A 319 -17.07 11.62 28.45
C THR A 319 -16.04 10.49 28.60
N LEU A 320 -16.00 9.55 27.65
CA LEU A 320 -15.00 8.48 27.57
C LEU A 320 -13.81 8.85 26.67
N LEU A 321 -13.92 9.93 25.88
CA LEU A 321 -12.87 10.40 24.99
C LEU A 321 -11.96 11.41 25.70
N TYR A 322 -10.69 11.03 25.86
CA TYR A 322 -9.68 11.83 26.53
C TYR A 322 -9.11 12.90 25.58
N ARG A 323 -9.84 14.01 25.38
CA ARG A 323 -9.45 15.11 24.47
C ARG A 323 -9.59 16.49 25.11
N GLY A 324 -8.92 17.50 24.55
CA GLY A 324 -8.99 18.89 25.00
C GLY A 324 -8.63 19.06 26.48
N ASP A 325 -9.53 19.67 27.26
CA ASP A 325 -9.32 19.96 28.69
C ASP A 325 -9.14 18.72 29.57
N ALA A 326 -9.71 17.57 29.18
CA ALA A 326 -9.49 16.32 29.89
C ALA A 326 -8.05 15.85 29.71
N ALA A 327 -7.55 15.81 28.46
CA ALA A 327 -6.17 15.48 28.13
C ALA A 327 -5.17 16.43 28.80
N LEU A 328 -5.46 17.74 28.80
CA LEU A 328 -4.62 18.74 29.47
C LEU A 328 -4.54 18.51 31.00
N ARG A 329 -5.65 18.15 31.65
CA ARG A 329 -5.67 17.85 33.09
C ARG A 329 -4.83 16.61 33.42
N ARG A 330 -4.90 15.57 32.59
CA ARG A 330 -4.07 14.37 32.78
C ARG A 330 -2.60 14.62 32.49
N ALA A 331 -2.27 15.35 31.42
CA ALA A 331 -0.90 15.74 31.13
C ALA A 331 -0.27 16.50 32.32
N ASN A 332 -1.04 17.38 32.96
CA ASN A 332 -0.60 18.08 34.17
C ASN A 332 -0.48 17.20 35.43
N ALA A 333 -1.22 16.09 35.52
CA ALA A 333 -1.04 15.09 36.58
C ALA A 333 0.24 14.28 36.33
N VAL A 334 0.39 13.72 35.12
CA VAL A 334 1.57 12.94 34.71
C VAL A 334 2.87 13.74 34.83
N ARG A 335 2.85 15.04 34.49
CA ARG A 335 3.99 15.94 34.69
C ARG A 335 4.40 16.08 36.16
N ARG A 336 3.44 16.09 37.09
CA ARG A 336 3.72 16.15 38.53
C ARG A 336 4.29 14.82 39.04
N ASP A 337 3.71 13.71 38.61
CA ASP A 337 4.17 12.37 38.96
C ASP A 337 5.61 12.12 38.46
N LEU A 338 5.92 12.56 37.24
CA LEU A 338 7.29 12.58 36.69
C LEU A 338 8.25 13.43 37.53
N ALA A 339 7.82 14.63 37.93
CA ALA A 339 8.64 15.53 38.74
C ALA A 339 8.94 14.92 40.13
N ASP A 340 7.98 14.22 40.72
CA ASP A 340 8.15 13.57 42.02
C ASP A 340 9.05 12.33 41.92
N LEU A 341 8.93 11.53 40.85
CA LEU A 341 9.83 10.41 40.58
C LEU A 341 11.27 10.86 40.29
N LEU A 342 11.46 11.96 39.54
CA LEU A 342 12.78 12.53 39.29
C LEU A 342 13.43 13.05 40.58
N LYS A 343 12.65 13.71 41.46
CA LYS A 343 13.14 14.13 42.78
C LYS A 343 13.50 12.94 43.68
N ALA A 344 12.78 11.83 43.55
CA ALA A 344 13.05 10.59 44.28
C ALA A 344 14.24 9.79 43.71
N GLY A 345 14.89 10.24 42.63
CA GLY A 345 16.01 9.53 42.00
C GLY A 345 15.60 8.23 41.29
N ALA A 346 14.36 8.18 40.80
CA ALA A 346 13.82 6.99 40.13
C ALA A 346 14.62 6.62 38.88
N GLN A 347 14.70 5.32 38.60
CA GLN A 347 15.42 4.81 37.43
C GLN A 347 14.64 5.07 36.14
N LEU A 348 15.35 5.08 35.01
CA LEU A 348 14.76 5.37 33.70
C LEU A 348 13.58 4.44 33.34
N GLY A 349 13.62 3.18 33.80
CA GLY A 349 12.56 2.19 33.57
C GLY A 349 11.21 2.57 34.20
N SER A 350 11.21 3.28 35.33
CA SER A 350 9.97 3.76 35.97
C SER A 350 9.49 5.10 35.43
N ILE A 351 10.36 5.85 34.76
CA ILE A 351 10.08 7.17 34.17
C ILE A 351 9.48 7.01 32.76
N ARG A 352 9.97 6.03 31.99
CA ARG A 352 9.60 5.81 30.59
C ARG A 352 8.09 5.70 30.34
N PRO A 353 7.29 4.94 31.11
CA PRO A 353 5.84 4.83 30.86
C PRO A 353 5.11 6.17 31.01
N LEU A 354 5.51 6.99 31.97
CA LEU A 354 4.91 8.31 32.19
C LEU A 354 5.36 9.33 31.14
N LEU A 355 6.58 9.18 30.61
CA LEU A 355 7.06 10.01 29.51
C LEU A 355 6.30 9.68 28.21
N ASP A 356 6.13 8.40 27.90
CA ASP A 356 5.37 7.93 26.74
C ASP A 356 3.90 8.40 26.85
N GLU A 357 3.27 8.23 28.03
CA GLU A 357 1.92 8.74 28.30
C GLU A 357 1.82 10.27 28.12
N LEU A 358 2.82 11.03 28.58
CA LEU A 358 2.82 12.48 28.40
C LEU A 358 2.92 12.87 26.92
N LEU A 359 3.72 12.17 26.13
CA LEU A 359 3.88 12.44 24.69
C LEU A 359 2.60 12.13 23.92
N ASP A 360 1.86 11.09 24.30
CA ASP A 360 0.57 10.74 23.70
C ASP A 360 -0.54 11.76 24.04
N LEU A 361 -0.48 12.38 25.23
CA LEU A 361 -1.48 13.36 25.67
C LEU A 361 -1.30 14.76 25.04
N VAL A 362 -0.11 15.12 24.56
CA VAL A 362 0.17 16.42 23.93
C VAL A 362 -0.68 16.66 22.67
N PRO A 363 -0.73 15.76 21.67
CA PRO A 363 -1.58 15.98 20.49
C PRO A 363 -3.06 16.04 20.86
N LEU A 364 -3.51 15.20 21.81
CA LEU A 364 -4.89 15.14 22.27
C LEU A 364 -5.36 16.40 23.03
N ALA A 365 -4.44 17.09 23.69
CA ALA A 365 -4.72 18.35 24.39
C ALA A 365 -4.75 19.58 23.47
N LEU A 366 -4.18 19.48 22.26
CA LEU A 366 -4.17 20.54 21.25
C LEU A 366 -5.39 20.51 20.33
N GLU A 367 -6.17 19.42 20.35
CA GLU A 367 -7.47 19.36 19.68
C GLU A 367 -8.49 20.23 20.43
N PRO A 368 -9.26 21.09 19.74
CA PRO A 368 -10.30 21.89 20.37
C PRO A 368 -11.39 20.99 20.95
N SER A 369 -11.74 21.21 22.22
CA SER A 369 -12.93 20.63 22.85
C SER A 369 -14.15 21.04 22.02
N ALA A 370 -14.92 20.08 21.52
CA ALA A 370 -16.16 20.34 20.77
C ALA A 370 -17.23 21.00 21.64
#